data_AF-A0A665W6P7-F1
#
_entry.id   AF-A0A665W6P7-F1
#
_cell.length_a   1.000
_cell.length_b   1.000
_cell.length_c   1.000
_cell.angle_alpha   90.00
_cell.angle_beta   90.00
_cell.angle_gamma   90.00
#
_symmetry.space_group_name_H-M   'P 1'
#
loop_
_entity.id
_entity.type
_entity.pdbx_description
1 polymer ?
#
loop_
_entity_poly.entity_id
_entity_poly.type
_entity_poly.pdbx_seq_one_letter_code
_entity_poly.pdbx_strand_id
1 'polypeptide(L)' 'MAVELTPTDKLFIMNLDQNEFQGFSYTNPEFIIQV' A
#
# COMPACT_ATOMS: atom_id res chain seq x y z
N MET A 1 -7.87 -19.28 7.29
CA MET A 1 -8.88 -18.21 7.17
C MET A 1 -8.25 -17.10 6.33
N ALA A 2 -8.91 -16.64 5.29
CA ALA A 2 -8.43 -15.48 4.55
C ALA A 2 -8.44 -14.27 5.49
N VAL A 3 -7.38 -13.45 5.46
CA VAL A 3 -7.40 -12.17 6.18
C VAL A 3 -8.35 -11.27 5.40
N GLU A 4 -9.50 -10.94 5.98
CA GLU A 4 -10.45 -10.00 5.40
C GLU A 4 -10.07 -8.57 5.80
N LEU A 5 -9.86 -7.72 4.79
CA LEU A 5 -9.66 -6.29 4.99
C LEU A 5 -10.99 -5.56 4.85
N THR A 6 -11.12 -4.44 5.54
CA THR A 6 -12.26 -3.53 5.35
C THR A 6 -12.33 -3.08 3.88
N PRO A 7 -13.51 -3.07 3.25
CA PRO A 7 -13.66 -2.57 1.89
C PRO A 7 -13.34 -1.07 1.82
N THR A 8 -12.79 -0.63 0.70
CA THR A 8 -12.46 0.79 0.49
C THR A 8 -13.67 1.60 0.05
N ASP A 9 -13.73 2.86 0.49
CA ASP A 9 -14.72 3.82 0.02
C ASP A 9 -14.22 4.52 -1.25
N LYS A 10 -14.92 4.30 -2.36
CA LYS A 10 -14.52 4.83 -3.68
C LYS A 10 -14.54 6.35 -3.74
N LEU A 11 -15.53 7.00 -3.13
CA LEU A 11 -15.61 8.47 -3.15
C LEU A 11 -14.53 9.08 -2.29
N PHE A 12 -14.18 8.43 -1.18
CA PHE A 12 -13.04 8.84 -0.37
C PHE A 12 -11.74 8.75 -1.17
N ILE A 13 -11.44 7.59 -1.78
CA ILE A 13 -10.21 7.39 -2.57
C ILE A 13 -10.07 8.39 -3.72
N MET A 14 -11.17 8.72 -4.42
CA MET A 14 -11.16 9.67 -5.53
C MET A 14 -10.82 11.12 -5.12
N ASN A 15 -11.04 11.49 -3.85
CA ASN A 15 -10.81 12.84 -3.35
C ASN A 15 -9.54 12.97 -2.50
N LEU A 16 -8.78 11.88 -2.32
CA LEU A 16 -7.49 11.91 -1.64
C LEU A 16 -6.40 12.53 -2.51
N ASP A 17 -5.59 13.43 -1.94
CA ASP A 17 -4.38 13.92 -2.59
C ASP A 17 -3.32 12.82 -2.66
N GLN A 18 -3.13 12.24 -3.85
CA GLN A 18 -2.15 11.17 -4.06
C GLN A 18 -0.70 11.67 -4.07
N ASN A 19 -0.49 12.98 -4.19
CA ASN A 19 0.87 13.53 -4.23
C ASN A 19 1.57 13.41 -2.87
N GLU A 20 0.81 13.30 -1.78
CA GLU A 20 1.35 13.04 -0.43
C GLU A 20 2.10 11.71 -0.33
N PHE A 21 1.83 10.76 -1.24
CA PHE A 21 2.44 9.43 -1.23
C PHE A 21 3.56 9.27 -2.28
N GLN A 22 3.98 10.35 -2.93
CA GLN A 22 5.12 10.30 -3.84
C GLN A 22 6.39 9.87 -3.09
N GLY A 23 7.15 8.95 -3.68
CA GLY A 23 8.37 8.43 -3.07
C GLY A 23 8.14 7.43 -1.93
N PHE A 24 6.90 7.04 -1.64
CA PHE A 24 6.60 6.07 -0.58
C PHE A 24 7.12 4.65 -0.87
N SER A 25 7.14 4.25 -2.15
CA SER A 25 7.53 2.89 -2.54
C SER A 25 9.01 2.63 -2.25
N TYR A 26 9.28 1.65 -1.41
CA TYR A 26 10.62 1.18 -1.07
C TYR A 26 10.62 -0.33 -0.86
N THR A 27 11.67 -0.99 -1.34
CA THR A 27 11.96 -2.40 -1.05
C THR A 27 13.37 -2.48 -0.48
N ASN A 28 13.56 -3.20 0.62
CA ASN A 28 14.88 -3.35 1.23
C ASN A 28 15.79 -4.23 0.36
N PRO A 29 16.90 -3.70 -0.20
CA PRO A 29 17.82 -4.48 -1.02
C PRO A 29 18.65 -5.49 -0.22
N GLU A 30 18.75 -5.33 1.10
CA GLU A 30 19.51 -6.22 1.99
C GLU A 30 18.68 -7.42 2.47
N PHE A 31 17.39 -7.44 2.15
CA PHE A 31 16.51 -8.55 2.53
C PHE A 31 16.71 -9.73 1.58
N ILE A 32 17.48 -10.73 2.03
CA ILE A 32 17.70 -11.98 1.30
C ILE A 32 16.75 -13.06 1.82
N ILE A 33 15.85 -13.52 0.95
CA ILE A 33 15.01 -14.68 1.22
C ILE A 33 15.85 -15.94 1.04
N GLN A 34 16.03 -16.72 2.11
CA GLN A 34 16.49 -18.11 1.98
C GLN A 34 15.31 -18.96 1.50
N VAL A 35 15.47 -19.58 0.33
CA VAL A 35 14.51 -20.50 -0.29
C VAL A 35 14.92 -21.93 -0.01
#